data_AF-A0A535CAZ7-F1
#
_entry.id   AF-A0A535CAZ7-F1
#
_cell.length_a   1.000
_cell.length_b   1.000
_cell.length_c   1.000
_cell.angle_alpha   90.00
_cell.angle_beta   90.00
_cell.angle_gamma   90.00
#
_symmetry.space_group_name_H-M   'P 1'
#
loop_
_entity.id
_entity.type
_entity.pdbx_description
1 polymer ?
#
loop_
_entity_poly.entity_id
_entity_poly.type
_entity_poly.pdbx_seq_one_letter_code
_entity_poly.pdbx_strand_id
1 'polypeptide(L)'
;MTTQGGEQMMTFLKRLLLIVVLFVPMAITFFGLQVQTVRVHAQQAMPSGSCNDTVSDDAQLFGNRIVDVVNQAKAVNDSLQADTRVVTVSQNTLAGSSLRDYYYYIQSKCPTWGGSNFVVLILAKGYEPFLHLGSQYSGKMTAADFQQMVLSIRSEFDSGNYAQATIDLLKQVQKKLSPDYTWIWVTLAVLVVLVAGAVLAVILLRHRRAIADCRLVLKFSWHLSLQSRQPSYVDCLKPQRRKQVQYRSAWGTC
;
A
#
# COMPACT_ATOMS: atom_id res chain seq x y z
N MET A 1 64.41 3.58 -28.12
CA MET A 1 63.51 2.58 -27.52
C MET A 1 63.34 2.91 -26.04
N THR A 2 62.11 2.77 -25.56
CA THR A 2 61.49 3.40 -24.40
C THR A 2 61.89 2.77 -23.05
N THR A 3 62.66 3.48 -22.22
CA THR A 3 62.85 3.15 -20.79
C THR A 3 63.11 4.40 -19.94
N GLN A 4 62.29 5.45 -20.11
CA GLN A 4 62.31 6.62 -19.21
C GLN A 4 60.92 7.02 -18.67
N GLY A 5 59.84 6.45 -19.21
CA GLY A 5 58.47 6.71 -18.74
C GLY A 5 58.05 5.89 -17.51
N GLY A 6 58.67 4.73 -17.27
CA GLY A 6 58.29 3.82 -16.17
C GLY A 6 58.74 4.29 -14.78
N GLU A 7 59.95 4.84 -14.66
CA GLU A 7 60.50 5.27 -13.36
C GLU A 7 59.91 6.60 -12.87
N GLN A 8 59.61 7.54 -13.76
CA GLN A 8 58.89 8.76 -13.39
C GLN A 8 57.45 8.44 -12.95
N MET A 9 56.77 7.51 -13.62
CA MET A 9 55.41 7.11 -13.27
C MET A 9 55.34 6.38 -11.93
N MET A 10 56.31 5.50 -11.62
CA MET A 10 56.41 4.88 -10.28
C MET A 10 56.69 5.89 -9.18
N THR A 11 57.53 6.90 -9.44
CA THR A 11 57.85 7.93 -8.43
C THR A 11 56.66 8.84 -8.15
N PHE A 12 55.87 9.19 -9.19
CA PHE A 12 54.61 9.90 -9.04
C PHE A 12 53.56 9.07 -8.29
N LEU A 13 53.42 7.77 -8.61
CA LEU A 13 52.47 6.89 -7.92
C LEU A 13 52.81 6.74 -6.42
N LYS A 14 54.09 6.62 -6.09
CA LYS A 14 54.58 6.48 -4.70
C LYS A 14 54.38 7.77 -3.90
N ARG A 15 54.58 8.94 -4.53
CA ARG A 15 54.30 10.26 -3.92
C ARG A 15 52.80 10.54 -3.79
N LEU A 16 51.98 10.09 -4.74
CA LEU A 16 50.51 10.20 -4.67
C LEU A 16 49.95 9.36 -3.52
N LEU A 17 50.45 8.14 -3.33
CA LEU A 17 50.10 7.27 -2.21
C LEU A 17 50.46 7.90 -0.85
N LEU A 18 51.62 8.56 -0.77
CA LEU A 18 52.04 9.30 0.44
C LEU A 18 51.13 10.50 0.74
N ILE A 19 50.66 11.22 -0.29
CA ILE A 19 49.70 12.32 -0.13
C ILE A 19 48.33 11.79 0.32
N VAL A 20 47.85 10.69 -0.25
CA VAL A 20 46.57 10.07 0.16
C VAL A 20 46.64 9.57 1.60
N VAL A 21 47.75 8.94 2.02
CA VAL A 21 47.91 8.44 3.40
C VAL A 21 48.07 9.56 4.44
N LEU A 22 48.60 10.74 4.06
CA LEU A 22 48.71 11.89 4.96
C LEU A 22 47.40 12.71 5.06
N PHE A 23 46.63 12.83 3.97
CA PHE A 23 45.42 13.67 3.96
C PHE A 23 44.14 12.94 4.39
N VAL A 24 44.04 11.62 4.18
CA VAL A 24 42.87 10.83 4.64
C VAL A 24 42.68 10.87 6.17
N PRO A 25 43.70 10.70 7.03
CA PRO A 25 43.50 10.81 8.47
C PRO A 25 43.22 12.26 8.93
N MET A 26 43.72 13.27 8.22
CA MET A 26 43.48 14.69 8.56
C MET A 26 42.05 15.14 8.17
N ALA A 27 41.49 14.57 7.10
CA ALA A 27 40.07 14.74 6.79
C ALA A 27 39.18 14.00 7.80
N ILE A 28 39.56 12.80 8.26
CA ILE A 28 38.82 12.05 9.28
C ILE A 28 38.84 12.77 10.64
N THR A 29 39.92 13.47 11.00
CA THR A 29 39.91 14.31 12.21
C THR A 29 39.07 15.58 12.03
N PHE A 30 39.02 16.20 10.85
CA PHE A 30 38.12 17.34 10.61
C PHE A 30 36.63 16.96 10.58
N PHE A 31 36.27 15.83 9.97
CA PHE A 31 34.90 15.29 9.98
C PHE A 31 34.55 14.60 11.31
N GLY A 32 35.53 14.07 12.04
CA GLY A 32 35.35 13.45 13.36
C GLY A 32 35.24 14.46 14.51
N LEU A 33 35.92 15.61 14.44
CA LEU A 33 35.83 16.67 15.46
C LEU A 33 34.62 17.59 15.29
N GLN A 34 34.02 17.67 14.09
CA GLN A 34 32.73 18.34 13.88
C GLN A 34 31.55 17.54 14.46
N VAL A 35 31.75 16.28 14.84
CA VAL A 35 30.69 15.43 15.45
C VAL A 35 30.65 15.58 16.98
N GLN A 36 31.62 16.26 17.60
CA GLN A 36 31.73 16.30 19.08
C GLN A 36 31.76 17.69 19.73
N THR A 37 31.67 18.80 18.99
CA THR A 37 31.70 20.15 19.59
C THR A 37 30.44 21.00 19.40
N VAL A 38 29.36 20.45 18.80
CA VAL A 38 28.03 21.09 18.78
C VAL A 38 27.01 20.26 19.59
N ARG A 39 27.33 19.95 20.85
CA ARG A 39 26.34 19.40 21.81
C ARG A 39 26.52 19.94 23.23
N VAL A 40 26.91 21.21 23.36
CA VAL A 40 26.91 21.89 24.66
C VAL A 40 26.18 23.22 24.52
N HIS A 41 25.01 23.26 23.88
CA HIS A 41 24.05 24.35 24.05
C HIS A 41 22.71 23.73 24.41
N ALA A 42 22.30 23.96 25.65
CA ALA A 42 20.96 23.77 26.20
C ALA A 42 20.29 22.43 25.87
N GLN A 43 20.57 21.43 26.71
CA GLN A 43 19.66 20.33 26.96
C GLN A 43 18.42 20.87 27.71
N GLN A 44 17.61 21.67 27.02
CA GLN A 44 16.22 21.88 27.41
C GLN A 44 15.49 20.59 27.05
N ALA A 45 14.91 19.94 28.05
CA ALA A 45 14.03 18.81 27.85
C ALA A 45 12.89 19.26 26.93
N MET A 46 12.95 18.84 25.67
CA MET A 46 11.89 19.03 24.69
C MET A 46 10.69 18.20 25.18
N PRO A 47 9.51 18.81 25.39
CA PRO A 47 8.35 18.07 25.85
C PRO A 47 7.99 17.04 24.78
N SER A 48 7.93 15.78 25.20
CA SER A 48 7.49 14.67 24.38
C SER A 48 6.02 14.43 24.66
N GLY A 49 5.18 14.50 23.63
CA GLY A 49 3.97 13.67 23.61
C GLY A 49 4.31 12.22 23.98
N SER A 50 3.34 11.48 24.50
CA SER A 50 3.56 10.07 24.81
C SER A 50 3.99 9.35 23.53
N CYS A 51 5.06 8.55 23.60
CA CYS A 51 5.50 7.73 22.45
C CYS A 51 4.37 6.84 21.88
N ASN A 52 3.28 6.67 22.64
CA ASN A 52 2.12 5.86 22.31
C ASN A 52 0.91 6.67 21.82
N ASP A 53 0.94 8.00 21.77
CA ASP A 53 -0.17 8.79 21.26
C ASP A 53 -0.21 8.80 19.72
N THR A 54 -1.40 8.60 19.15
CA THR A 54 -1.63 8.72 17.70
C THR A 54 -1.46 10.16 17.23
N VAL A 55 -1.85 11.13 18.06
CA VAL A 55 -1.71 12.55 17.79
C VAL A 55 -1.12 13.23 19.02
N SER A 56 0.02 13.90 18.86
CA SER A 56 0.61 14.81 19.84
C SER A 56 0.52 16.24 19.31
N ASP A 57 -0.15 17.13 20.04
CA ASP A 57 -0.28 18.55 19.68
C ASP A 57 0.56 19.44 20.60
N ASP A 58 1.88 19.23 20.64
CA ASP A 58 2.77 19.95 21.56
C ASP A 58 2.84 21.46 21.26
N ALA A 59 2.55 21.86 20.02
CA ALA A 59 2.48 23.26 19.60
C ALA A 59 1.07 23.87 19.68
N GLN A 60 0.07 23.10 20.13
CA GLN A 60 -1.34 23.52 20.22
C GLN A 60 -1.89 24.12 18.92
N LEU A 61 -1.48 23.56 17.77
CA LEU A 61 -1.88 24.05 16.44
C LEU A 61 -3.29 23.61 16.05
N PHE A 62 -3.81 22.54 16.66
CA PHE A 62 -5.13 22.01 16.30
C PHE A 62 -6.27 22.62 17.12
N GLY A 63 -5.97 23.11 18.32
CA GLY A 63 -6.95 23.69 19.23
C GLY A 63 -8.15 22.75 19.43
N ASN A 64 -9.37 23.28 19.29
CA ASN A 64 -10.60 22.52 19.49
C ASN A 64 -10.84 21.40 18.44
N ARG A 65 -10.07 21.38 17.35
CA ARG A 65 -10.22 20.42 16.26
C ARG A 65 -9.26 19.23 16.36
N ILE A 66 -8.54 19.09 17.47
CA ILE A 66 -7.64 17.94 17.70
C ILE A 66 -8.36 16.59 17.57
N VAL A 67 -9.63 16.51 17.98
CA VAL A 67 -10.44 15.28 17.88
C VAL A 67 -10.66 14.87 16.41
N ASP A 68 -10.89 15.83 15.52
CA ASP A 68 -11.05 15.56 14.09
C ASP A 68 -9.76 14.97 13.49
N VAL A 69 -8.61 15.52 13.90
CA VAL A 69 -7.28 15.05 13.46
C VAL A 69 -7.02 13.64 13.99
N VAL A 70 -7.35 13.36 15.26
CA VAL A 70 -7.25 12.02 15.86
C VAL A 70 -8.12 11.01 15.10
N ASN A 71 -9.35 11.37 14.78
CA ASN A 71 -10.26 10.49 14.05
C ASN A 71 -9.73 10.20 12.64
N GLN A 72 -9.20 11.21 11.94
CA GLN A 72 -8.60 11.01 10.63
C GLN A 72 -7.34 10.14 10.70
N ALA A 73 -6.46 10.34 11.68
CA ALA A 73 -5.26 9.52 11.86
C ALA A 73 -5.61 8.05 12.18
N LYS A 74 -6.65 7.81 12.99
CA LYS A 74 -7.18 6.46 13.22
C LYS A 74 -7.74 5.83 11.93
N ALA A 75 -8.46 6.59 11.12
CA ALA A 75 -8.94 6.10 9.82
C ALA A 75 -7.79 5.69 8.89
N VAL A 76 -6.65 6.38 8.94
CA VAL A 76 -5.43 5.97 8.22
C VAL A 76 -4.86 4.66 8.80
N ASN A 77 -4.79 4.51 10.12
CA ASN A 77 -4.37 3.26 10.77
C ASN A 77 -5.22 2.08 10.31
N ASP A 78 -6.54 2.22 10.38
CA ASP A 78 -7.47 1.14 10.03
C ASP A 78 -7.39 0.80 8.54
N SER A 79 -7.26 1.81 7.68
CA SER A 79 -7.23 1.65 6.22
C SER A 79 -5.91 1.08 5.70
N LEU A 80 -4.78 1.47 6.29
CA LEU A 80 -3.45 1.06 5.83
C LEU A 80 -2.86 -0.08 6.65
N GLN A 81 -3.47 -0.42 7.79
CA GLN A 81 -2.88 -1.26 8.84
C GLN A 81 -1.48 -0.76 9.27
N ALA A 82 -1.37 0.56 9.38
CA ALA A 82 -0.15 1.27 9.74
C ALA A 82 -0.21 1.77 11.19
N ASP A 83 0.95 1.96 11.82
CA ASP A 83 1.08 2.85 12.97
C ASP A 83 1.30 4.28 12.48
N THR A 84 0.20 5.04 12.43
CA THR A 84 0.16 6.45 12.02
C THR A 84 0.28 7.36 13.24
N ARG A 85 1.21 8.30 13.15
CA ARG A 85 1.49 9.32 14.17
C ARG A 85 1.37 10.71 13.55
N VAL A 86 0.77 11.64 14.27
CA VAL A 86 0.75 13.06 13.92
C VAL A 86 1.35 13.83 15.07
N VAL A 87 2.37 14.65 14.82
CA VAL A 87 3.01 15.45 15.85
C VAL A 87 3.09 16.90 15.41
N THR A 88 2.67 17.82 16.28
CA THR A 88 2.98 19.23 16.13
C THR A 88 4.11 19.58 17.08
N VAL A 89 5.04 20.44 16.63
CA VAL A 89 6.19 20.85 17.43
C VAL A 89 6.35 22.36 17.37
N SER A 90 6.67 22.96 18.52
CA SER A 90 6.82 24.40 18.63
C SER A 90 8.13 24.85 18.00
N GLN A 91 8.18 26.07 17.46
CA GLN A 91 9.42 26.63 16.90
C GLN A 91 10.54 26.71 17.94
N ASN A 92 10.19 26.98 19.20
CA ASN A 92 11.14 27.03 20.31
C ASN A 92 11.79 25.67 20.54
N THR A 93 11.00 24.59 20.42
CA THR A 93 11.47 23.21 20.54
C THR A 93 12.41 22.84 19.40
N LEU A 94 12.13 23.30 18.17
CA LEU A 94 13.02 23.03 17.04
C LEU A 94 14.36 23.75 17.16
N ALA A 95 14.39 24.93 17.77
CA ALA A 95 15.60 25.75 17.96
C ALA A 95 16.41 25.94 16.64
N GLY A 96 15.71 26.11 15.51
CA GLY A 96 16.32 26.25 14.19
C GLY A 96 16.66 24.93 13.46
N SER A 97 16.43 23.77 14.11
CA SER A 97 16.61 22.45 13.50
C SER A 97 15.50 22.13 12.50
N SER A 98 15.76 21.20 11.58
CA SER A 98 14.74 20.74 10.64
C SER A 98 13.76 19.76 11.29
N LEU A 99 12.53 19.66 10.76
CA LEU A 99 11.54 18.67 11.22
C LEU A 99 12.04 17.22 11.04
N ARG A 100 12.90 16.99 10.07
CA ARG A 100 13.54 15.68 9.84
C ARG A 100 14.53 15.34 10.96
N ASP A 101 15.33 16.30 11.41
CA ASP A 101 16.25 16.06 12.54
C ASP A 101 15.47 15.83 13.83
N TYR A 102 14.35 16.55 14.00
CA TYR A 102 13.42 16.32 15.10
C TYR A 102 12.81 14.91 15.07
N TYR A 103 12.45 14.39 13.89
CA TYR A 103 12.00 13.00 13.76
C TYR A 103 13.03 11.99 14.27
N TYR A 104 14.30 12.11 13.84
CA TYR A 104 15.35 11.19 14.29
C TYR A 104 15.65 11.34 15.78
N TYR A 105 15.50 12.55 16.33
CA TYR A 105 15.56 12.76 17.76
C TYR A 105 14.45 11.99 18.49
N ILE A 106 13.18 12.11 18.07
CA ILE A 106 12.07 11.36 18.69
C ILE A 106 12.30 9.86 18.55
N GLN A 107 12.71 9.38 17.38
CA GLN A 107 12.99 7.96 17.16
C GLN A 107 14.05 7.42 18.13
N SER A 108 15.06 8.23 18.48
CA SER A 108 16.08 7.85 19.48
C SER A 108 15.53 7.73 20.91
N LYS A 109 14.37 8.34 21.19
CA LYS A 109 13.70 8.34 22.50
C LYS A 109 12.53 7.37 22.57
N CYS A 110 11.88 7.12 21.44
CA CYS A 110 10.73 6.24 21.31
C CYS A 110 11.11 5.01 20.47
N PRO A 111 11.61 3.92 21.09
CA PRO A 111 12.07 2.73 20.35
C PRO A 111 10.96 1.99 19.60
N THR A 112 9.69 2.32 19.86
CA THR A 112 8.52 1.81 19.13
C THR A 112 8.31 2.47 17.78
N TRP A 113 9.00 3.59 17.50
CA TRP A 113 8.85 4.32 16.24
C TRP A 113 9.74 3.77 15.13
N GLY A 114 9.22 3.78 13.89
CA GLY A 114 9.99 3.40 12.70
C GLY A 114 9.88 1.93 12.29
N GLY A 115 8.74 1.29 12.56
CA GLY A 115 8.40 -0.02 12.00
C GLY A 115 8.22 -0.01 10.47
N SER A 116 8.06 -1.19 9.86
CA SER A 116 7.84 -1.32 8.41
C SER A 116 6.52 -0.70 7.96
N ASN A 117 5.45 -0.86 8.75
CA ASN A 117 4.13 -0.28 8.54
C ASN A 117 3.95 0.99 9.38
N PHE A 118 4.81 1.99 9.17
CA PHE A 118 4.81 3.22 9.97
C PHE A 118 4.55 4.44 9.08
N VAL A 119 3.77 5.39 9.59
CA VAL A 119 3.52 6.67 8.93
C VAL A 119 3.60 7.75 10.01
N VAL A 120 4.48 8.74 9.84
CA VAL A 120 4.51 9.87 10.77
C VAL A 120 4.49 11.18 10.03
N LEU A 121 3.57 12.05 10.42
CA LEU A 121 3.45 13.41 9.93
C LEU A 121 3.84 14.38 11.05
N ILE A 122 4.85 15.20 10.80
CA ILE A 122 5.33 16.23 11.73
C ILE A 122 5.04 17.60 11.14
N LEU A 123 4.45 18.48 11.95
CA LEU A 123 4.10 19.84 11.59
C LEU A 123 4.73 20.85 12.56
N ALA A 124 5.10 22.01 12.03
CA ALA A 124 5.38 23.19 12.84
C ALA A 124 4.98 24.45 12.10
N LYS A 125 4.63 25.50 12.84
CA LYS A 125 4.33 26.81 12.27
C LYS A 125 5.54 27.33 11.50
N GLY A 126 5.37 27.72 10.24
CA GLY A 126 6.43 28.29 9.40
C GLY A 126 7.43 27.27 8.85
N TYR A 127 7.18 25.97 9.02
CA TYR A 127 7.97 24.89 8.42
C TYR A 127 7.13 24.13 7.41
N GLU A 128 7.78 23.64 6.35
CA GLU A 128 7.14 22.66 5.48
C GLU A 128 6.86 21.37 6.27
N PRO A 129 5.66 20.78 6.18
CA PRO A 129 5.34 19.52 6.83
C PRO A 129 6.35 18.44 6.44
N PHE A 130 6.70 17.60 7.41
CA PHE A 130 7.59 16.46 7.18
C PHE A 130 6.81 15.17 7.34
N LEU A 131 6.91 14.29 6.34
CA LEU A 131 6.34 12.95 6.39
C LEU A 131 7.46 11.93 6.30
N HIS A 132 7.43 10.97 7.22
CA HIS A 132 8.26 9.78 7.13
C HIS A 132 7.37 8.53 6.99
N LEU A 133 7.80 7.65 6.11
CA LEU A 133 7.12 6.41 5.77
C LEU A 133 8.04 5.23 6.05
N GLY A 134 7.49 4.21 6.68
CA GLY A 134 8.13 2.91 6.85
C GLY A 134 8.34 2.22 5.50
N SER A 135 9.19 1.18 5.51
CA SER A 135 9.66 0.49 4.31
C SER A 135 8.55 -0.12 3.44
N GLN A 136 7.37 -0.44 4.00
CA GLN A 136 6.23 -0.91 3.20
C GLN A 136 5.61 0.17 2.30
N TYR A 137 5.73 1.44 2.70
CA TYR A 137 5.09 2.56 2.02
C TYR A 137 6.08 3.44 1.26
N SER A 138 7.37 3.40 1.63
CA SER A 138 8.42 4.25 1.03
C SER A 138 8.58 4.09 -0.48
N GLY A 139 8.22 2.92 -1.05
CA GLY A 139 8.23 2.69 -2.49
C GLY A 139 6.98 3.17 -3.24
N LYS A 140 5.89 3.49 -2.52
CA LYS A 140 4.58 3.86 -3.11
C LYS A 140 4.38 5.36 -3.29
N MET A 141 5.15 6.16 -2.56
CA MET A 141 5.04 7.61 -2.60
C MET A 141 6.42 8.25 -2.59
N THR A 142 6.69 9.07 -3.60
CA THR A 142 7.95 9.81 -3.71
C THR A 142 7.90 11.09 -2.89
N ALA A 143 9.08 11.68 -2.63
CA ALA A 143 9.16 13.00 -2.01
C ALA A 143 8.45 14.08 -2.85
N ALA A 144 8.50 13.97 -4.18
CA ALA A 144 7.83 14.90 -5.10
C ALA A 144 6.30 14.79 -5.01
N ASP A 145 5.76 13.57 -4.91
CA ASP A 145 4.32 13.36 -4.69
C ASP A 145 3.86 14.07 -3.42
N PHE A 146 4.61 13.91 -2.33
CA PHE A 146 4.29 14.54 -1.06
C PHE A 146 4.39 16.07 -1.12
N GLN A 147 5.40 16.62 -1.80
CA GLN A 147 5.50 18.07 -2.02
C GLN A 147 4.28 18.63 -2.76
N GLN A 148 3.75 17.92 -3.76
CA GLN A 148 2.52 18.34 -4.45
C GLN A 148 1.30 18.36 -3.50
N MET A 149 1.21 17.40 -2.57
CA MET A 149 0.15 17.40 -1.55
C MET A 149 0.32 18.54 -0.55
N VAL A 150 1.56 18.89 -0.18
CA VAL A 150 1.84 20.05 0.68
C VAL A 150 1.47 21.36 -0.02
N LEU A 151 1.73 21.48 -1.32
CA LEU A 151 1.33 22.65 -2.10
C LEU A 151 -0.20 22.80 -2.16
N SER A 152 -0.95 21.70 -2.23
CA SER A 152 -2.42 21.75 -2.31
C SER A 152 -3.09 22.27 -1.03
N ILE A 153 -2.43 22.13 0.13
CA ILE A 153 -2.94 22.59 1.44
C ILE A 153 -2.30 23.92 1.89
N ARG A 154 -1.45 24.53 1.07
CA ARG A 154 -0.67 25.71 1.45
C ARG A 154 -1.55 26.88 1.91
N SER A 155 -2.71 27.08 1.27
CA SER A 155 -3.67 28.12 1.67
C SER A 155 -4.22 27.91 3.09
N GLU A 156 -4.47 26.66 3.49
CA GLU A 156 -4.92 26.33 4.85
C GLU A 156 -3.80 26.52 5.88
N PHE A 157 -2.56 26.21 5.50
CA PHE A 157 -1.38 26.49 6.34
C PHE A 157 -1.16 27.99 6.55
N ASP A 158 -1.24 28.78 5.49
CA ASP A 158 -0.99 30.23 5.52
C ASP A 158 -2.11 30.97 6.26
N SER A 159 -3.34 30.45 6.23
CA SER A 159 -4.47 30.97 7.01
C SER A 159 -4.48 30.52 8.48
N GLY A 160 -3.54 29.66 8.89
CA GLY A 160 -3.43 29.16 10.26
C GLY A 160 -4.38 28.00 10.60
N ASN A 161 -5.05 27.41 9.62
CA ASN A 161 -5.95 26.28 9.78
C ASN A 161 -5.19 24.94 9.73
N TYR A 162 -4.26 24.75 10.66
CA TYR A 162 -3.40 23.57 10.70
C TYR A 162 -4.17 22.26 10.87
N ALA A 163 -5.29 22.27 11.61
CA ALA A 163 -6.14 21.09 11.77
C ALA A 163 -6.72 20.63 10.43
N GLN A 164 -7.32 21.54 9.65
CA GLN A 164 -7.89 21.19 8.34
C GLN A 164 -6.81 20.73 7.38
N ALA A 165 -5.71 21.47 7.30
CA ALA A 165 -4.60 21.13 6.43
C ALA A 165 -4.05 19.72 6.75
N THR A 166 -3.95 19.37 8.02
CA THR A 166 -3.51 18.03 8.47
C THR A 166 -4.49 16.95 8.05
N ILE A 167 -5.79 17.17 8.24
CA ILE A 167 -6.84 16.23 7.83
C ILE A 167 -6.77 15.96 6.33
N ASP A 168 -6.64 17.02 5.53
CA ASP A 168 -6.62 16.90 4.07
C ASP A 168 -5.32 16.28 3.57
N LEU A 169 -4.19 16.54 4.23
CA LEU A 169 -2.93 15.86 3.96
C LEU A 169 -3.01 14.37 4.28
N LEU A 170 -3.56 14.00 5.44
CA LEU A 170 -3.74 12.60 5.84
C LEU A 170 -4.67 11.85 4.87
N LYS A 171 -5.74 12.48 4.39
CA LYS A 171 -6.62 11.89 3.36
C LYS A 171 -5.89 11.64 2.04
N GLN A 172 -5.06 12.59 1.61
CA GLN A 172 -4.26 12.43 0.39
C GLN A 172 -3.23 11.33 0.53
N VAL A 173 -2.52 11.28 1.67
CA VAL A 173 -1.57 10.21 2.00
C VAL A 173 -2.27 8.85 2.05
N GLN A 174 -3.42 8.74 2.74
CA GLN A 174 -4.22 7.53 2.78
C GLN A 174 -4.60 7.07 1.38
N LYS A 175 -5.13 7.96 0.54
CA LYS A 175 -5.53 7.63 -0.84
C LYS A 175 -4.35 7.14 -1.68
N LYS A 176 -3.18 7.76 -1.54
CA LYS A 176 -1.97 7.39 -2.31
C LYS A 176 -1.36 6.06 -1.85
N LEU A 177 -1.42 5.77 -0.55
CA LEU A 177 -0.84 4.55 0.03
C LEU A 177 -1.78 3.35 0.06
N SER A 178 -3.09 3.60 -0.10
CA SER A 178 -4.11 2.56 -0.08
C SER A 178 -3.81 1.49 -1.12
N PRO A 179 -3.87 0.20 -0.75
CA PRO A 179 -3.70 -0.89 -1.71
C PRO A 179 -4.80 -0.86 -2.78
N ASP A 180 -4.39 -0.81 -4.05
CA ASP A 180 -5.29 -0.93 -5.20
C ASP A 180 -5.78 -2.37 -5.33
N TYR A 181 -6.90 -2.69 -4.69
CA TYR A 181 -7.56 -4.01 -4.78
C TYR A 181 -8.30 -4.24 -6.11
N THR A 182 -8.16 -3.32 -7.08
CA THR A 182 -8.76 -3.42 -8.41
C THR A 182 -8.40 -4.74 -9.09
N TRP A 183 -7.18 -5.24 -8.91
CA TRP A 183 -6.74 -6.54 -9.42
C TRP A 183 -7.54 -7.73 -8.85
N ILE A 184 -7.92 -7.69 -7.56
CA ILE A 184 -8.68 -8.78 -6.91
C ILE A 184 -10.08 -8.88 -7.51
N TRP A 185 -10.73 -7.74 -7.74
CA TRP A 185 -12.06 -7.70 -8.36
C TRP A 185 -12.02 -8.15 -9.82
N VAL A 186 -10.99 -7.76 -10.57
CA VAL A 186 -10.79 -8.20 -11.96
C VAL A 186 -10.54 -9.72 -12.03
N THR A 187 -9.71 -10.28 -11.15
CA THR A 187 -9.46 -11.73 -11.13
C THR A 187 -10.69 -12.54 -10.73
N LEU A 188 -11.48 -12.06 -9.75
CA LEU A 188 -12.77 -12.65 -9.42
C LEU A 188 -13.75 -12.63 -10.60
N ALA A 189 -13.85 -11.51 -11.32
CA ALA A 189 -14.72 -11.39 -12.49
C ALA A 189 -14.31 -12.37 -13.60
N VAL A 190 -13.01 -12.48 -13.89
CA VAL A 190 -12.48 -13.44 -14.88
C VAL A 190 -12.79 -14.88 -14.46
N LEU A 191 -12.63 -15.22 -13.19
CA LEU A 191 -12.94 -16.57 -12.68
C LEU A 191 -14.42 -16.92 -12.88
N VAL A 192 -15.34 -15.98 -12.60
CA VAL A 192 -16.78 -16.17 -12.81
C VAL A 192 -17.10 -16.41 -14.27
N VAL A 193 -16.50 -15.65 -15.20
CA VAL A 193 -16.70 -15.82 -16.64
C VAL A 193 -16.17 -17.19 -17.11
N LEU A 194 -15.02 -17.64 -16.62
CA LEU A 194 -14.46 -18.95 -16.96
C LEU A 194 -15.35 -20.10 -16.48
N VAL A 195 -15.87 -20.02 -15.26
CA VAL A 195 -16.80 -21.03 -14.72
C VAL A 195 -18.10 -21.06 -15.54
N ALA A 196 -18.67 -19.89 -15.87
CA ALA A 196 -19.86 -19.81 -16.70
C ALA A 196 -19.63 -20.39 -18.11
N GLY A 197 -18.48 -20.09 -18.72
CA GLY A 197 -18.08 -20.65 -20.02
C GLY A 197 -17.91 -22.17 -19.98
N ALA A 198 -17.30 -22.72 -18.92
CA ALA A 198 -17.15 -24.16 -18.74
C ALA A 198 -18.50 -24.87 -18.57
N VAL A 199 -19.43 -24.30 -17.81
CA VAL A 199 -20.79 -24.83 -17.66
C VAL A 199 -21.54 -24.85 -18.99
N LEU A 200 -21.48 -23.75 -19.76
CA LEU A 200 -22.06 -23.68 -21.10
C LEU A 200 -21.46 -24.71 -22.05
N ALA A 201 -20.14 -24.90 -22.04
CA ALA A 201 -19.46 -25.90 -22.86
C ALA A 201 -19.91 -27.33 -22.50
N VAL A 202 -20.06 -27.65 -21.20
CA VAL A 202 -20.57 -28.96 -20.75
C VAL A 202 -22.01 -29.18 -21.20
N ILE A 203 -22.88 -28.17 -21.09
CA ILE A 203 -24.28 -28.25 -21.56
C ILE A 203 -24.32 -28.50 -23.07
N LEU A 204 -23.55 -27.73 -23.85
CA LEU A 204 -23.47 -27.89 -25.30
C LEU A 204 -22.92 -29.25 -25.72
N LEU A 205 -21.89 -29.76 -25.03
CA LEU A 205 -21.34 -31.10 -25.28
C LEU A 205 -22.35 -32.21 -24.94
N ARG A 206 -23.08 -32.10 -23.83
CA ARG A 206 -24.16 -33.04 -23.48
C ARG A 206 -25.29 -33.00 -24.51
N HIS A 207 -25.67 -31.82 -24.98
CA HIS A 207 -26.71 -31.66 -26.00
C HIS A 207 -26.27 -32.25 -27.35
N ARG A 208 -25.00 -32.11 -27.74
CA ARG A 208 -24.45 -32.73 -28.96
C ARG A 208 -24.38 -34.26 -28.86
N ARG A 209 -24.04 -34.82 -27.69
CA ARG A 209 -24.04 -36.28 -27.47
C ARG A 209 -25.46 -36.85 -27.57
N ALA A 210 -26.46 -36.21 -26.97
CA ALA A 210 -27.85 -36.63 -27.09
C ALA A 210 -28.36 -36.63 -28.55
N ILE A 211 -27.94 -35.65 -29.36
CA ILE A 211 -28.28 -35.61 -30.80
C ILE A 211 -27.53 -36.70 -31.59
N ALA A 212 -26.27 -36.97 -31.26
CA ALA A 212 -25.48 -38.02 -31.90
C ALA A 212 -26.02 -39.42 -31.60
N ASP A 213 -26.42 -39.68 -30.36
CA ASP A 213 -27.04 -40.96 -29.95
C ASP A 213 -28.38 -41.17 -30.66
N CYS A 214 -29.21 -40.13 -30.81
CA CYS A 214 -30.42 -40.19 -31.64
C CYS A 214 -30.12 -40.51 -33.11
N ARG A 215 -29.05 -39.97 -33.69
CA ARG A 215 -28.65 -40.23 -35.08
C ARG A 215 -28.12 -41.65 -35.29
N LEU A 216 -27.44 -42.21 -34.29
CA LEU A 216 -26.94 -43.59 -34.30
C LEU A 216 -28.08 -44.61 -34.15
N VAL A 217 -29.07 -44.34 -33.28
CA VAL A 217 -30.30 -45.16 -33.17
C VAL A 217 -31.11 -45.13 -34.47
N LEU A 218 -31.25 -43.97 -35.10
CA LEU A 218 -31.90 -43.88 -36.43
C LEU A 218 -31.15 -44.68 -37.49
N LYS A 219 -29.80 -44.63 -37.52
CA LYS A 219 -29.01 -45.37 -38.51
C LYS A 219 -29.03 -46.88 -38.28
N PHE A 220 -29.06 -47.33 -37.01
CA PHE A 220 -29.24 -48.74 -36.66
C PHE A 220 -30.67 -49.23 -36.97
N SER A 221 -31.68 -48.41 -36.74
CA SER A 221 -33.08 -48.73 -37.11
C SER A 221 -33.27 -48.82 -38.62
N TRP A 222 -32.56 -48.01 -39.42
CA TRP A 222 -32.60 -48.12 -40.89
C TRP A 222 -31.93 -49.39 -41.41
N HIS A 223 -30.88 -49.90 -40.75
CA HIS A 223 -30.22 -51.15 -41.16
C HIS A 223 -30.96 -52.43 -40.71
N LEU A 224 -31.75 -52.36 -39.63
CA LEU A 224 -32.64 -53.45 -39.21
C LEU A 224 -34.02 -53.41 -39.89
N SER A 225 -34.40 -52.30 -40.52
CA SER A 225 -35.68 -52.12 -41.22
C SER A 225 -35.68 -52.61 -42.67
N LEU A 226 -34.89 -53.63 -43.01
CA LEU A 226 -35.11 -54.44 -44.21
C LEU A 226 -35.75 -55.80 -43.89
N GLN A 227 -36.08 -56.07 -42.62
CA GLN A 227 -36.76 -57.30 -42.23
C GLN A 227 -37.91 -56.99 -41.24
N SER A 228 -39.11 -56.88 -41.82
CA SER A 228 -40.45 -56.84 -41.18
C SER A 228 -41.03 -55.47 -40.74
N ARG A 229 -42.09 -55.12 -41.49
CA ARG A 229 -43.27 -54.25 -41.25
C ARG A 229 -43.40 -53.40 -39.96
N GLN A 230 -43.71 -52.13 -40.26
CA GLN A 230 -44.61 -51.14 -39.61
C GLN A 230 -44.08 -50.19 -38.52
N PRO A 231 -44.43 -48.88 -38.59
CA PRO A 231 -43.81 -47.83 -37.79
C PRO A 231 -44.61 -47.50 -36.53
N SER A 232 -43.96 -47.51 -35.37
CA SER A 232 -44.48 -46.89 -34.15
C SER A 232 -43.78 -45.54 -33.96
N TYR A 233 -44.43 -44.48 -34.43
CA TYR A 233 -43.96 -43.10 -34.38
C TYR A 233 -44.49 -42.40 -33.13
N VAL A 234 -44.14 -42.85 -31.92
CA VAL A 234 -44.42 -42.10 -30.68
C VAL A 234 -43.39 -42.51 -29.63
N ASP A 235 -42.34 -41.72 -29.40
CA ASP A 235 -41.66 -41.63 -28.07
C ASP A 235 -40.46 -40.65 -27.97
N CYS A 236 -40.23 -39.76 -28.95
CA CYS A 236 -39.16 -38.76 -28.84
C CYS A 236 -39.61 -37.36 -28.38
N LEU A 237 -40.81 -37.21 -27.81
CA LEU A 237 -41.30 -35.95 -27.23
C LEU A 237 -41.90 -36.19 -25.84
N LYS A 238 -41.03 -36.46 -24.86
CA LYS A 238 -41.38 -36.29 -23.44
C LYS A 238 -40.45 -35.26 -22.81
N PRO A 239 -40.93 -34.02 -22.55
CA PRO A 239 -40.17 -33.10 -21.74
C PRO A 239 -40.11 -33.65 -20.31
N GLN A 240 -38.90 -33.73 -19.74
CA GLN A 240 -38.72 -34.05 -18.33
C GLN A 240 -39.53 -33.05 -17.48
N ARG A 241 -40.69 -33.48 -16.97
CA ARG A 241 -41.39 -32.73 -15.93
C ARG A 241 -40.57 -32.80 -14.65
N ARG A 242 -40.23 -31.60 -14.18
CA ARG A 242 -39.76 -31.28 -12.83
C ARG A 242 -40.46 -32.15 -11.78
N LYS A 243 -39.68 -32.82 -10.92
CA LYS A 243 -40.15 -33.23 -9.60
C LYS A 243 -40.33 -31.93 -8.78
N GLN A 244 -41.54 -31.37 -8.77
CA GLN A 244 -41.95 -30.52 -7.66
C GLN A 244 -42.43 -31.42 -6.53
N VAL A 245 -41.72 -31.31 -5.41
CA VAL A 245 -42.15 -31.79 -4.10
C VAL A 245 -43.44 -31.05 -3.75
N GLN A 246 -44.56 -31.76 -3.66
CA GLN A 246 -45.82 -31.21 -3.20
C GLN A 246 -46.17 -31.87 -1.87
N TYR A 247 -45.84 -31.17 -0.78
CA TYR A 247 -46.42 -31.41 0.54
C TYR A 247 -47.91 -31.08 0.45
N ARG A 248 -48.80 -32.06 0.70
CA ARG A 248 -50.17 -31.78 1.13
C ARG A 248 -50.73 -32.89 2.01
N SER A 249 -51.00 -32.47 3.24
CA SER A 249 -52.03 -32.90 4.18
C SER A 249 -53.31 -33.52 3.60
N ALA A 250 -53.77 -34.59 4.23
CA ALA A 250 -55.17 -34.93 4.50
C ALA A 250 -55.14 -36.04 5.59
N TRP A 251 -55.59 -35.82 6.84
CA TRP A 251 -56.99 -35.83 7.26
C TRP A 251 -57.78 -36.96 6.61
N GLY A 252 -57.88 -38.07 7.35
CA GLY A 252 -58.88 -39.11 7.17
C GLY A 252 -59.75 -39.16 8.41
N THR A 253 -61.04 -38.89 8.22
CA THR A 253 -62.15 -39.04 9.16
C THR A 253 -62.77 -40.43 9.01
N CYS A 254 -62.92 -41.15 10.12
CA CYS A 254 -64.14 -41.77 10.67
C CYS A 254 -63.75 -42.44 11.98
#